data_AF-A0A0R1TWX8-F1
#
_entry.id   AF-A0A0R1TWX8-F1
#
_cell.length_a   1.000
_cell.length_b   1.000
_cell.length_c   1.000
_cell.angle_alpha   90.00
_cell.angle_beta   90.00
_cell.angle_gamma   90.00
#
_symmetry.space_group_name_H-M   'P 1'
#
loop_
_entity.id
_entity.type
_entity.pdbx_description
1 polymer ?
#
loop_
_entity_poly.entity_id
_entity_poly.type
_entity_poly.pdbx_seq_one_letter_code
_entity_poly.pdbx_strand_id
1 'polypeptide(L)'
;MVTNLAVQALGKNTAAAVADVQFQDPSTWFVGGESMLAKHETGFYVEIKVTAGTNTRDQTAAFVKQVFEQMQAIFGDVVATSYVVVHSVDSANWGYGGQTQEYRYIHG
;
A
#
# COMPACT_ATOMS: atom_id res chain seq x y z
N MET A 1 6.55 -9.74 1.97
CA MET A 1 6.89 -8.31 1.88
C MET A 1 5.93 -7.62 0.91
N VAL A 2 5.49 -6.38 1.19
CA VAL A 2 4.38 -5.69 0.49
C VAL A 2 4.54 -5.58 -1.03
N THR A 3 5.77 -5.47 -1.53
CA THR A 3 6.06 -5.47 -2.97
C THR A 3 5.65 -6.79 -3.64
N ASN A 4 5.87 -7.94 -2.99
CA ASN A 4 5.42 -9.24 -3.52
C ASN A 4 3.90 -9.35 -3.56
N LEU A 5 3.20 -8.80 -2.57
CA LEU A 5 1.74 -8.76 -2.57
C LEU A 5 1.20 -7.88 -3.70
N ALA A 6 1.86 -6.76 -4.00
CA ALA A 6 1.50 -5.91 -5.13
C ALA A 6 1.68 -6.64 -6.47
N VAL A 7 2.76 -7.43 -6.62
CA VAL A 7 2.98 -8.26 -7.81
C VAL A 7 1.88 -9.32 -7.94
N GLN A 8 1.60 -10.06 -6.87
CA GLN A 8 0.69 -11.20 -6.90
C GLN A 8 -0.78 -10.79 -7.01
N ALA A 9 -1.22 -9.81 -6.21
CA ALA A 9 -2.63 -9.42 -6.13
C ALA A 9 -3.02 -8.35 -7.16
N LEU A 10 -2.09 -7.47 -7.53
CA LEU A 10 -2.36 -6.34 -8.43
C LEU A 10 -1.65 -6.47 -9.79
N GLY A 11 -0.91 -7.56 -10.03
CA GLY A 11 -0.22 -7.80 -11.29
C GLY A 11 0.89 -6.80 -11.58
N LYS A 12 1.49 -6.19 -10.55
CA LYS A 12 2.56 -5.20 -10.77
C LYS A 12 3.81 -5.87 -11.33
N ASN A 13 4.51 -5.14 -12.19
CA ASN A 13 5.82 -5.56 -12.67
C ASN A 13 6.79 -5.62 -11.47
N THR A 14 7.39 -6.78 -11.23
CA THR A 14 8.31 -7.03 -10.12
C THR A 14 9.47 -6.03 -10.07
N ALA A 15 10.03 -5.66 -11.23
CA ALA A 15 11.15 -4.71 -11.30
C ALA A 15 10.74 -3.26 -11.00
N ALA A 16 9.45 -2.94 -11.05
CA ALA A 16 8.91 -1.61 -10.79
C ALA A 16 8.15 -1.50 -9.46
N ALA A 17 8.04 -2.60 -8.70
CA ALA A 17 7.42 -2.59 -7.38
C ALA A 17 8.39 -2.02 -6.35
N VAL A 18 8.07 -0.86 -5.78
CA VAL A 18 8.89 -0.14 -4.81
C VAL A 18 8.11 0.06 -3.52
N ALA A 19 8.79 -0.02 -2.38
CA ALA A 19 8.25 0.36 -1.09
C ALA A 19 9.27 1.24 -0.36
N ASP A 20 8.80 2.37 0.16
CA ASP A 20 9.51 3.17 1.16
C ASP A 20 8.96 2.80 2.53
N VAL A 21 9.84 2.67 3.54
CA VAL A 21 9.47 2.21 4.88
C VAL A 21 9.90 3.25 5.89
N GLN A 22 8.92 3.79 6.61
CA GLN A 22 9.12 4.79 7.64
C GLN A 22 8.56 4.29 8.97
N PHE A 23 9.27 4.57 10.06
CA PHE A 23 8.84 4.22 11.42
C PHE A 23 8.39 5.48 12.15
N GLN A 24 7.31 5.36 12.91
CA GLN A 24 6.76 6.44 13.72
C GLN A 24 6.83 6.08 15.21
N ASP A 25 7.09 7.07 16.06
CA ASP A 25 7.05 6.88 17.51
C ASP A 25 5.60 6.61 17.97
N PRO A 26 5.32 5.47 18.63
CA PRO A 26 3.97 5.12 19.07
C PRO A 26 3.39 6.06 20.13
N SER A 27 4.22 6.89 20.79
CA SER A 27 3.75 7.95 21.69
C SER A 27 3.11 9.14 20.95
N THR A 28 3.39 9.27 19.66
CA THR A 28 2.92 10.37 18.79
C THR A 28 1.89 9.95 17.75
N TRP A 29 1.53 8.66 17.71
CA TRP A 29 0.48 8.11 16.85
C TRP A 29 -0.77 7.87 17.68
N PHE A 30 -1.91 8.43 17.28
CA PHE A 30 -3.14 8.38 18.08
C PHE A 30 -4.30 7.72 17.32
N VAL A 31 -5.09 6.91 18.02
CA VAL A 31 -6.39 6.38 17.54
C VAL A 31 -7.43 6.59 18.64
N GLY A 32 -8.54 7.24 18.28
CA GLY A 32 -9.61 7.56 19.23
C GLY A 32 -9.19 8.54 20.33
N GLY A 33 -8.16 9.36 20.11
CA GLY A 33 -7.62 10.31 21.10
C GLY A 33 -6.57 9.74 22.06
N GLU A 34 -6.20 8.47 21.91
CA GLU A 34 -5.21 7.79 22.75
C GLU A 34 -4.00 7.35 21.93
N SER A 35 -2.79 7.46 22.49
CA SER A 35 -1.57 7.08 21.77
C SER A 35 -1.44 5.56 21.66
N MET A 36 -0.82 5.07 20.58
CA MET A 36 -0.54 3.64 20.39
C MET A 36 0.26 3.05 21.56
N LEU A 37 1.19 3.84 22.11
CA LEU A 37 1.94 3.45 23.29
C LEU A 37 1.04 3.20 24.51
N ALA A 38 0.07 4.08 24.78
CA ALA A 38 -0.86 3.92 25.90
C ALA A 38 -1.82 2.74 25.71
N LYS A 39 -2.21 2.49 24.45
CA LYS A 39 -3.06 1.35 24.07
C LYS A 39 -2.35 0.00 24.12
N HIS A 40 -1.01 -0.01 24.19
CA HIS A 40 -0.19 -1.20 23.96
C HIS A 40 -0.49 -1.88 22.60
N GLU A 41 -0.86 -1.08 21.60
CA GLU A 41 -1.15 -1.51 20.24
C GLU A 41 -0.10 -0.93 19.28
N THR A 42 -0.07 -1.44 18.05
CA THR A 42 0.66 -0.82 16.94
C THR A 42 -0.28 -0.48 15.80
N GLY A 43 0.13 0.42 14.92
CA GLY A 43 -0.59 0.78 13.70
C GLY A 43 0.32 0.70 12.49
N PHE A 44 -0.30 0.65 11.32
CA PHE A 44 0.42 0.86 10.07
C PHE A 44 -0.41 1.71 9.10
N TYR A 45 0.30 2.31 8.15
CA TYR A 45 -0.29 2.98 7.00
C TYR A 45 0.46 2.53 5.74
N VAL A 46 -0.22 1.84 4.84
CA VAL A 46 0.34 1.42 3.55
C VAL A 46 -0.41 2.13 2.45
N GLU A 47 0.30 2.93 1.65
CA GLU A 47 -0.23 3.45 0.40
C GLU A 47 0.44 2.79 -0.79
N ILE A 48 -0.34 2.52 -1.83
CA ILE A 48 0.16 2.15 -3.15
C ILE A 48 -0.57 2.98 -4.19
N LYS A 49 0.16 3.37 -5.22
CA LYS A 49 -0.41 4.02 -6.37
C LYS A 49 -0.38 3.06 -7.56
N VAL A 50 -1.48 3.03 -8.31
CA VAL A 50 -1.72 2.14 -9.44
C VAL A 50 -2.18 2.95 -10.64
N THR A 51 -1.86 2.51 -11.85
CA THR A 51 -2.45 3.09 -13.07
C THR A 51 -3.96 2.86 -13.07
N ALA A 52 -4.72 3.91 -13.39
CA ALA A 52 -6.17 3.85 -13.42
C ALA A 52 -6.66 2.81 -14.43
N GLY A 53 -7.70 2.06 -14.04
CA GLY A 53 -8.29 1.02 -14.87
C GLY A 53 -7.49 -0.29 -14.96
N THR A 54 -6.30 -0.41 -14.36
CA THR A 54 -5.52 -1.67 -14.44
C THR A 54 -5.90 -2.71 -13.40
N ASN A 55 -6.75 -2.36 -12.42
CA ASN A 55 -7.13 -3.26 -11.34
C ASN A 55 -8.64 -3.24 -11.11
N THR A 56 -9.22 -4.42 -10.91
CA THR A 56 -10.64 -4.56 -10.55
C THR A 56 -10.87 -4.20 -9.08
N ARG A 57 -12.14 -4.01 -8.72
CA ARG A 57 -12.55 -3.83 -7.31
C ARG A 57 -12.15 -5.04 -6.46
N ASP A 58 -12.29 -6.25 -7.00
CA ASP A 58 -11.95 -7.48 -6.28
C ASP A 58 -10.44 -7.64 -6.08
N GLN A 59 -9.62 -7.32 -7.09
CA GLN A 59 -8.16 -7.29 -6.93
C GLN A 59 -7.72 -6.29 -5.87
N THR A 60 -8.34 -5.10 -5.87
CA THR A 60 -8.06 -4.05 -4.88
C THR A 60 -8.45 -4.51 -3.47
N ALA A 61 -9.63 -5.10 -3.30
CA ALA A 61 -10.09 -5.64 -2.02
C ALA A 61 -9.19 -6.78 -1.53
N ALA A 62 -8.80 -7.69 -2.42
CA ALA A 62 -7.90 -8.79 -2.11
C ALA A 62 -6.52 -8.29 -1.67
N PHE A 63 -5.99 -7.24 -2.31
CA PHE A 63 -4.73 -6.62 -1.90
C PHE A 63 -4.83 -5.98 -0.51
N VAL A 64 -5.88 -5.19 -0.24
CA VAL A 64 -6.13 -4.58 1.08
C VAL A 64 -6.17 -5.64 2.17
N LYS A 65 -6.94 -6.72 1.95
CA LYS A 65 -7.05 -7.84 2.89
C LYS A 65 -5.68 -8.49 3.15
N GLN A 66 -4.96 -8.88 2.10
CA GLN A 66 -3.68 -9.58 2.22
C GLN A 66 -2.60 -8.72 2.89
N VAL A 67 -2.56 -7.41 2.60
CA VAL A 67 -1.62 -6.51 3.26
C VAL A 67 -1.94 -6.42 4.75
N PHE A 68 -3.21 -6.26 5.12
CA PHE A 68 -3.60 -6.20 6.53
C PHE A 68 -3.23 -7.48 7.27
N GLU A 69 -3.57 -8.65 6.71
CA GLU A 69 -3.22 -9.96 7.29
C GLU A 69 -1.71 -10.13 7.46
N GLN A 70 -0.93 -9.71 6.45
CA GLN A 70 0.52 -9.78 6.52
C GLN A 70 1.11 -8.85 7.59
N MET A 71 0.57 -7.64 7.75
CA MET A 71 1.03 -6.70 8.77
C MET A 71 0.68 -7.18 10.17
N GLN A 72 -0.52 -7.73 10.37
CA GLN A 72 -0.92 -8.36 11.62
C GLN A 72 0.00 -9.54 11.96
N ALA A 73 0.37 -10.37 10.98
CA ALA A 73 1.31 -11.47 11.20
C ALA A 73 2.73 -11.00 11.56
N ILE A 74 3.16 -9.80 11.12
CA ILE A 74 4.49 -9.24 11.41
C ILE A 74 4.50 -8.55 12.78
N PHE A 75 3.50 -7.73 13.09
CA PHE A 75 3.51 -6.83 14.24
C PHE A 75 2.66 -7.30 15.43
N GLY A 76 1.79 -8.29 15.26
CA GLY A 76 0.91 -8.78 16.32
C GLY A 76 -0.29 -7.86 16.53
N ASP A 77 -0.31 -7.12 17.65
CA ASP A 77 -1.45 -6.32 18.13
C ASP A 77 -1.67 -5.04 17.31
N VAL A 78 -2.06 -5.23 16.05
CA VAL A 78 -2.38 -4.18 15.09
C VAL A 78 -3.79 -3.66 15.33
N VAL A 79 -3.90 -2.34 15.56
CA VAL A 79 -5.18 -1.66 15.69
C VAL A 79 -6.00 -1.80 14.40
N ALA A 80 -7.30 -2.10 14.54
CA ALA A 80 -8.21 -2.30 13.41
C ALA A 80 -8.31 -1.08 12.47
N THR A 81 -8.01 0.12 12.99
CA THR A 81 -7.95 1.38 12.24
C THR A 81 -6.58 1.60 11.56
N SER A 82 -5.90 0.53 11.16
CA SER A 82 -4.72 0.58 10.29
C SER A 82 -5.16 0.57 8.82
N TYR A 83 -4.47 1.34 7.99
CA TYR A 83 -4.97 1.66 6.65
C TYR A 83 -4.12 1.05 5.53
N VAL A 84 -4.81 0.54 4.51
CA VAL A 84 -4.23 0.23 3.20
C VAL A 84 -4.99 1.05 2.16
N VAL A 85 -4.29 1.94 1.46
CA VAL A 85 -4.89 2.86 0.49
C VAL A 85 -4.34 2.58 -0.90
N VAL A 86 -5.26 2.40 -1.86
CA VAL A 86 -4.92 2.21 -3.27
C VAL A 86 -5.35 3.45 -4.05
N HIS A 87 -4.36 4.24 -4.49
CA HIS A 87 -4.58 5.42 -5.31
C HIS A 87 -4.57 5.04 -6.79
N SER A 88 -5.72 5.17 -7.43
CA SER A 88 -5.82 5.06 -8.89
C SER A 88 -5.40 6.38 -9.54
N VAL A 89 -4.31 6.37 -10.29
CA VAL A 89 -3.74 7.57 -10.93
C VAL A 89 -3.79 7.43 -12.45
N ASP A 90 -4.19 8.50 -13.12
CA ASP A 90 -4.24 8.59 -14.58
C ASP A 90 -2.88 8.24 -15.23
N SER A 91 -2.93 7.48 -16.33
CA SER A 91 -1.73 6.98 -17.02
C SER A 91 -0.85 8.07 -17.61
N ALA A 92 -1.42 9.22 -17.98
CA ALA A 92 -0.68 10.36 -18.50
C ALA A 92 0.06 11.13 -17.40
N ASN A 93 -0.34 10.97 -16.13
CA ASN A 93 0.18 11.69 -14.97
C ASN A 93 1.04 10.83 -14.03
N TRP A 94 1.24 9.56 -14.36
CA TRP A 94 2.08 8.63 -13.62
C TRP A 94 3.27 8.20 -14.46
N GLY A 95 4.48 8.18 -13.90
CA GLY A 95 5.65 7.70 -14.64
C GLY A 95 6.81 7.29 -13.76
N TYR A 96 7.72 6.52 -14.33
CA TYR A 96 9.01 6.18 -13.74
C TYR A 96 10.06 6.04 -14.84
N GLY A 97 11.34 6.28 -14.51
CA GLY A 97 12.42 6.25 -15.50
C GLY A 97 12.23 7.28 -16.62
N GLY A 98 11.62 8.43 -16.32
CA GLY A 98 11.42 9.52 -17.29
C GLY A 98 10.31 9.33 -18.32
N GLN A 99 9.49 8.27 -18.22
CA GLN A 99 8.38 8.02 -19.15
C GLN A 99 7.08 7.76 -18.39
N THR A 100 5.96 8.25 -18.93
CA THR A 100 4.62 8.03 -18.37
C THR A 100 4.13 6.61 -18.62
N GLN A 101 3.17 6.15 -17.83
CA GLN A 101 2.53 4.85 -18.03
C GLN A 101 1.79 4.81 -19.36
N GLU A 102 1.18 5.92 -19.77
CA GLU A 102 0.55 6.04 -21.09
C GLU A 102 1.54 5.89 -22.23
N TYR A 103 2.70 6.57 -22.13
CA TYR A 103 3.76 6.43 -23.13
C TYR A 103 4.20 4.96 -23.25
N ARG A 104 4.37 4.27 -22.10
CA ARG A 104 4.71 2.84 -22.05
C ARG A 104 3.63 1.95 -22.62
N TYR A 105 2.36 2.27 -22.41
CA TYR A 105 1.25 1.50 -22.96
C TYR A 105 1.17 1.61 -24.49
N ILE A 106 1.54 2.76 -25.05
CA ILE A 106 1.50 3.01 -26.51
C ILE A 106 2.75 2.46 -27.23
N HIS A 107 3.93 2.54 -26.62
CA HIS A 107 5.22 2.25 -27.26
C HIS A 107 5.91 0.98 -26.75
N GLY A 108 5.36 0.34 -25.71
CA GLY A 108 5.89 -0.85 -25.06
C GLY A 108 5.40 -2.15 -25.67
#